data_AF-A0AA37WXM2-F1
#
_entry.id   AF-A0AA37WXM2-F1
#
_cell.length_a   1.000
_cell.length_b   1.000
_cell.length_c   1.000
_cell.angle_alpha   90.00
_cell.angle_beta   90.00
_cell.angle_gamma   90.00
#
_symmetry.space_group_name_H-M   'P 1'
#
loop_
_entity.id
_entity.type
_entity.pdbx_description
1 polymer ?
#
loop_
_entity_poly.entity_id
_entity_poly.type
_entity_poly.pdbx_seq_one_letter_code
_entity_poly.pdbx_strand_id
1 'polypeptide(L)'
;MAICGVGGGILFHLEPSLWRGYWIAAMATGSILMLWEVVRSKLWLVQLKGVLTLVKLLMLVCFIPFPEYKPEIFAAIVLLSVVVTHGPSGLRHFSVVHGKTISSKGEIKG
;
A
#
# COMPACT_ATOMS: atom_id res chain seq x y z
N MET A 1 5.38 3.70 -7.93
CA MET A 1 5.31 4.37 -9.25
C MET A 1 3.88 4.55 -9.74
N ALA A 2 2.99 3.54 -9.70
CA ALA A 2 1.60 3.70 -10.17
C ALA A 2 0.79 4.83 -9.48
N ILE A 3 1.01 5.06 -8.18
CA ILE A 3 0.31 6.09 -7.40
C ILE A 3 0.77 7.52 -7.79
N CYS A 4 2.01 7.68 -8.29
CA CYS A 4 2.55 9.00 -8.66
C CYS A 4 1.85 9.61 -9.88
N GLY A 5 1.32 8.79 -10.80
CA GLY A 5 0.52 9.27 -11.93
C GLY A 5 -0.79 9.94 -11.52
N VAL A 6 -1.35 9.55 -10.36
CA VAL A 6 -2.54 10.19 -9.77
C VAL A 6 -2.17 11.36 -8.85
N GLY A 7 -0.92 11.37 -8.35
CA GLY A 7 -0.40 12.46 -7.53
C GLY A 7 -0.51 13.83 -8.20
N GLY A 8 -0.35 13.90 -9.52
CA GLY A 8 -0.56 15.15 -10.27
C GLY A 8 -1.99 15.68 -10.14
N GLY A 9 -2.98 14.80 -10.16
CA GLY A 9 -4.39 15.16 -9.97
C GLY A 9 -4.71 15.63 -8.56
N ILE A 10 -4.14 14.96 -7.55
CA ILE A 10 -4.38 15.28 -6.13
C ILE A 10 -3.62 16.54 -5.69
N LEU A 11 -2.37 16.71 -6.12
CA LEU A 11 -1.49 17.81 -5.69
C LEU A 11 -1.73 19.11 -6.46
N PHE A 12 -2.07 19.03 -7.76
CA PHE A 12 -2.32 20.21 -8.60
C PHE A 12 -3.81 20.45 -8.86
N HIS A 13 -4.70 19.74 -8.14
CA HIS A 13 -6.16 19.87 -8.27
C HIS A 13 -6.66 19.73 -9.72
N LEU A 14 -6.00 18.87 -10.52
CA LEU A 14 -6.37 18.67 -11.92
C LEU A 14 -7.73 17.96 -12.05
N GLU A 15 -8.39 18.23 -13.16
CA GLU A 15 -9.72 17.69 -13.44
C GLU A 15 -9.74 16.15 -13.29
N PRO A 16 -10.69 15.59 -12.51
CA PRO A 16 -10.74 14.15 -12.26
C PRO A 16 -10.80 13.28 -13.50
N SER A 17 -11.37 13.79 -14.61
CA SER A 17 -11.47 13.09 -15.89
C SER A 17 -10.11 12.62 -16.42
N LEU A 18 -9.02 13.36 -16.15
CA LEU A 18 -7.68 13.07 -16.65
C LEU A 18 -6.99 11.90 -15.93
N TRP A 19 -7.33 11.64 -14.68
CA TRP A 19 -6.61 10.69 -13.82
C TRP A 19 -7.49 9.60 -13.19
N ARG A 20 -8.82 9.72 -13.26
CA ARG A 20 -9.76 8.74 -12.69
C ARG A 20 -9.58 7.34 -13.27
N GLY A 21 -9.30 7.22 -14.57
CA GLY A 21 -9.02 5.92 -15.20
C GLY A 21 -7.80 5.24 -14.60
N TYR A 22 -6.69 5.98 -14.46
CA TYR A 22 -5.48 5.50 -13.80
C TYR A 22 -5.71 5.13 -12.34
N TRP A 23 -6.51 5.93 -11.61
CA TRP A 23 -6.86 5.63 -10.23
C TRP A 23 -7.64 4.32 -10.11
N ILE A 24 -8.68 4.11 -10.94
CA ILE A 24 -9.46 2.88 -10.94
C ILE A 24 -8.58 1.68 -11.27
N ALA A 25 -7.73 1.78 -12.30
CA ALA A 25 -6.81 0.70 -12.67
C ALA A 25 -5.80 0.38 -11.56
N ALA A 26 -5.23 1.40 -10.91
CA ALA A 26 -4.30 1.24 -9.79
C ALA A 26 -4.97 0.61 -8.57
N MET A 27 -6.19 1.03 -8.22
CA MET A 27 -6.96 0.46 -7.11
C MET A 27 -7.39 -0.98 -7.40
N ALA A 28 -7.86 -1.26 -8.61
CA ALA A 28 -8.28 -2.61 -9.00
C ALA A 28 -7.10 -3.59 -8.98
N THR A 29 -6.00 -3.27 -9.67
CA THR A 29 -4.82 -4.15 -9.71
C THR A 29 -4.17 -4.31 -8.34
N GLY A 30 -4.04 -3.23 -7.57
CA GLY A 30 -3.51 -3.26 -6.21
C GLY A 30 -4.36 -4.13 -5.27
N SER A 31 -5.69 -4.03 -5.36
CA SER A 31 -6.61 -4.83 -4.55
C SER A 31 -6.56 -6.31 -4.91
N ILE A 32 -6.50 -6.64 -6.21
CA ILE A 32 -6.38 -8.04 -6.68
C ILE A 32 -5.09 -8.67 -6.17
N LEU A 33 -3.96 -7.98 -6.31
CA LEU A 33 -2.66 -8.47 -5.82
C LEU A 33 -2.65 -8.63 -4.29
N MET A 34 -3.28 -7.71 -3.57
CA MET A 34 -3.41 -7.81 -2.11
C MET A 34 -4.25 -9.02 -1.70
N LEU A 35 -5.42 -9.22 -2.32
CA LEU A 35 -6.28 -10.37 -2.07
C LEU A 35 -5.55 -11.69 -2.38
N TRP A 36 -4.80 -11.72 -3.48
CA TRP A 36 -3.97 -12.88 -3.84
C TRP A 36 -2.94 -13.23 -2.76
N GLU A 37 -2.24 -12.23 -2.22
CA GLU A 37 -1.28 -12.42 -1.12
C GLU A 37 -1.95 -12.94 0.16
N VAL A 38 -3.12 -12.39 0.51
CA VAL A 38 -3.90 -12.83 1.69
C VAL A 38 -4.35 -14.29 1.55
N VAL A 39 -4.82 -14.70 0.37
CA VAL A 39 -5.23 -16.09 0.08
C VAL A 39 -4.02 -17.03 0.12
N ARG A 40 -2.88 -16.61 -0.44
CA ARG A 40 -1.65 -17.40 -0.47
C ARG A 40 -1.05 -17.61 0.92
N SER A 41 -1.11 -16.59 1.78
CA SER A 41 -0.51 -16.67 3.11
C SER A 41 -1.27 -15.80 4.11
N LYS A 42 -1.97 -16.45 5.04
CA LYS A 42 -2.60 -15.76 6.19
C LYS A 42 -1.57 -15.06 7.08
N LEU A 43 -0.30 -15.51 7.07
CA LEU A 43 0.80 -14.86 7.80
C LEU A 43 1.09 -13.46 7.24
N TRP A 44 0.73 -13.18 5.98
CA TRP A 44 0.91 -11.86 5.38
C TRP A 44 0.21 -10.77 6.20
N LEU A 45 -0.97 -11.07 6.78
CA LEU A 45 -1.74 -10.13 7.60
C LEU A 45 -1.00 -9.69 8.88
N VAL A 46 -0.09 -10.50 9.40
CA VAL A 46 0.69 -10.19 10.61
C VAL A 46 2.13 -9.78 10.30
N GLN A 47 2.60 -10.00 9.07
CA GLN A 47 3.91 -9.56 8.61
C GLN A 47 3.89 -8.05 8.35
N LEU A 48 4.98 -7.37 8.66
CA LEU A 48 5.11 -5.92 8.51
C LEU A 48 4.82 -5.47 7.08
N LYS A 49 5.23 -6.23 6.05
CA LYS A 49 4.89 -5.90 4.65
C LYS A 49 3.38 -5.81 4.40
N GLY A 50 2.61 -6.73 4.99
CA GLY A 50 1.16 -6.76 4.81
C GLY A 50 0.47 -5.71 5.66
N VAL A 51 0.88 -5.55 6.92
CA VAL A 51 0.39 -4.49 7.80
C VAL A 51 0.60 -3.11 7.18
N LEU A 52 1.79 -2.81 6.66
CA LEU A 52 2.08 -1.53 6.00
C LEU A 52 1.27 -1.34 4.71
N THR A 53 0.93 -2.41 4.01
CA THR A 53 0.04 -2.35 2.84
C THR A 53 -1.40 -2.01 3.26
N LEU A 54 -1.89 -2.64 4.33
CA LEU A 54 -3.22 -2.36 4.89
C LEU A 54 -3.32 -0.93 5.44
N VAL A 55 -2.27 -0.43 6.10
CA VAL A 55 -2.19 0.96 6.57
C VAL A 55 -2.32 1.93 5.39
N LYS A 56 -1.63 1.70 4.27
CA LYS A 56 -1.80 2.54 3.08
C LYS A 56 -3.23 2.52 2.54
N LEU A 57 -3.88 1.36 2.50
CA LEU A 57 -5.28 1.25 2.07
C LEU A 57 -6.21 2.02 3.00
N LEU A 58 -5.99 1.94 4.31
CA LEU A 58 -6.75 2.72 5.29
C LEU A 58 -6.57 4.23 5.06
N MET A 59 -5.33 4.68 4.79
CA MET A 59 -5.07 6.08 4.45
C MET A 59 -5.79 6.52 3.18
N LEU A 60 -5.89 5.66 2.16
CA LEU A 60 -6.68 5.95 0.96
C LEU A 60 -8.17 6.08 1.28
N VAL A 61 -8.70 5.24 2.18
CA VAL A 61 -10.10 5.35 2.66
C VAL A 61 -10.33 6.66 3.42
N CYS A 62 -9.32 7.15 4.15
CA CYS A 62 -9.38 8.44 4.85
C CYS A 62 -9.61 9.65 3.90
N PHE A 63 -9.44 9.52 2.59
CA PHE A 63 -9.81 10.58 1.63
C PHE A 63 -11.32 10.90 1.64
N ILE A 64 -12.16 9.98 2.11
CA ILE A 64 -13.62 10.16 2.20
C ILE A 64 -14.00 11.06 3.39
N PRO A 65 -13.65 10.73 4.66
CA PRO A 65 -13.95 11.58 5.81
C PRO A 65 -13.06 12.83 5.91
N PHE A 66 -11.86 12.83 5.33
CA PHE A 66 -10.89 13.92 5.42
C PHE A 66 -10.50 14.45 4.03
N PRO A 67 -11.44 14.98 3.23
CA PRO A 67 -11.17 15.40 1.86
C PRO A 67 -10.26 16.64 1.77
N GLU A 68 -10.20 17.46 2.82
CA GLU A 68 -9.35 18.64 2.92
C GLU A 68 -7.87 18.26 3.03
N TYR A 69 -7.57 17.11 3.65
CA TYR A 69 -6.20 16.63 3.91
C TYR A 69 -5.68 15.65 2.85
N LYS A 70 -6.32 15.59 1.66
CA LYS A 70 -5.92 14.67 0.58
C LYS A 70 -4.43 14.81 0.21
N PRO A 71 -3.86 16.03 0.03
CA PRO A 71 -2.44 16.19 -0.28
C PRO A 71 -1.52 15.62 0.81
N GLU A 72 -1.81 15.89 2.08
CA GLU A 72 -1.01 15.48 3.24
C GLU A 72 -1.07 13.96 3.44
N ILE A 73 -2.27 13.39 3.36
CA ILE A 73 -2.47 11.94 3.43
C ILE A 73 -1.74 11.26 2.25
N PHE A 74 -1.84 11.83 1.05
CA PHE A 74 -1.14 11.32 -0.12
C PHE A 74 0.39 11.37 0.04
N ALA A 75 0.93 12.49 0.54
CA ALA A 75 2.36 12.63 0.82
C ALA A 75 2.83 11.58 1.83
N ALA A 76 2.06 11.36 2.90
CA ALA A 76 2.36 10.33 3.89
C ALA A 76 2.33 8.90 3.29
N ILE A 77 1.38 8.59 2.38
CA ILE A 77 1.37 7.32 1.63
C ILE A 77 2.64 7.13 0.79
N VAL A 78 3.12 8.20 0.14
CA VAL A 78 4.36 8.18 -0.66
C VAL A 78 5.57 7.96 0.24
N LEU A 79 5.71 8.68 1.34
CA LEU A 79 6.79 8.51 2.30
C LEU A 79 6.82 7.10 2.88
N LEU A 80 5.65 6.58 3.28
CA LEU A 80 5.53 5.21 3.76
C LEU A 80 5.95 4.18 2.69
N SER A 81 5.75 4.50 1.42
CA SER A 81 6.19 3.64 0.31
C SER A 81 7.70 3.57 0.19
N VAL A 82 8.41 4.69 0.36
CA VAL A 82 9.87 4.72 0.37
C VAL A 82 10.41 3.83 1.49
N VAL A 83 9.86 3.96 2.70
CA VAL A 83 10.27 3.15 3.87
C VAL A 83 10.07 1.66 3.63
N VAL A 84 8.94 1.25 3.04
CA VAL A 84 8.67 -0.17 2.73
C VAL A 84 9.64 -0.71 1.68
N THR A 85 9.93 0.07 0.63
CA THR A 85 10.77 -0.38 -0.49
C THR A 85 12.25 -0.45 -0.12
N HIS A 86 12.75 0.50 0.67
CA HIS A 86 14.14 0.51 1.13
C HIS A 86 14.37 -0.23 2.45
N GLY A 87 13.30 -0.72 3.08
CA GLY A 87 13.38 -1.45 4.33
C GLY A 87 14.22 -2.74 4.20
N PRO A 88 15.14 -3.01 5.15
CA PRO A 88 15.91 -4.24 5.24
C PRO A 88 15.06 -5.49 4.99
N SER A 89 15.58 -6.45 4.21
CA SER A 89 14.82 -7.63 3.78
C SER A 89 14.20 -8.43 4.94
N GLY A 90 14.86 -8.46 6.10
CA GLY A 90 14.37 -9.11 7.32
C GLY A 90 13.14 -8.43 7.97
N LEU A 91 12.95 -7.12 7.76
CA LEU A 91 11.81 -6.39 8.29
C LEU A 91 10.51 -6.75 7.57
N ARG A 92 10.56 -7.10 6.29
CA ARG A 92 9.35 -7.49 5.52
C ARG A 92 8.66 -8.72 6.09
N HIS A 93 9.44 -9.65 6.64
CA HIS A 93 8.97 -10.88 7.27
C HIS A 93 8.82 -10.77 8.79
N PHE A 94 9.07 -9.59 9.36
CA PHE A 94 8.86 -9.33 10.78
C PHE A 94 7.38 -9.41 11.12
N SER A 95 7.02 -10.23 12.11
CA SER A 95 5.67 -10.27 12.64
C SER A 95 5.48 -9.13 13.62
N VAL A 96 4.54 -8.24 13.30
CA VAL A 96 4.17 -7.11 14.17
C VAL A 96 3.54 -7.61 15.47
N VAL A 97 2.84 -8.75 15.44
CA VAL A 97 2.17 -9.34 16.60
C VAL A 97 3.15 -10.07 17.53
N HIS A 98 4.07 -10.86 16.97
CA HIS A 98 4.95 -11.73 17.76
C HIS A 98 6.34 -11.13 18.04
N GLY A 99 6.66 -10.00 17.41
CA GLY A 99 7.96 -9.33 17.58
C GLY A 99 9.15 -10.13 17.02
N LYS A 100 8.92 -11.05 16.08
CA LYS A 100 9.94 -11.95 15.53
C LYS A 100 9.83 -12.04 14.01
N THR A 101 10.94 -12.27 13.33
CA THR A 101 10.95 -12.57 11.89
C THR A 101 10.42 -13.97 11.64
N ILE A 102 9.33 -14.08 10.88
CA ILE A 102 8.70 -15.34 10.53
C ILE A 102 8.97 -15.62 9.06
N SER A 103 9.81 -16.64 8.80
CA SER A 103 9.98 -17.16 7.45
C SER A 103 8.75 -17.98 7.06
N SER A 104 8.10 -17.61 5.96
CA SER A 104 6.99 -18.39 5.43
C SER A 104 7.55 -19.66 4.80
N LYS A 105 7.48 -20.80 5.49
CA LYS A 105 7.75 -22.12 4.89
C LYS A 105 6.72 -22.35 3.77
N GLY A 106 7.08 -22.04 2.53
CA GLY A 106 6.18 -22.11 1.36
C GLY A 106 6.37 -20.98 0.33
N GLU A 107 7.29 -20.05 0.53
CA GLU A 107 7.72 -19.16 -0.56
C GLU A 107 8.50 -20.00 -1.58
N ILE A 108 7.80 -20.43 -2.64
CA ILE A 108 8.42 -20.82 -3.90
C ILE A 108 9.31 -19.65 -4.29
N LYS A 109 10.61 -19.80 -4.08
CA LYS A 109 11.63 -18.97 -4.69
C LYS A 109 11.48 -19.19 -6.19
N GLY A 110 10.95 -18.18 -6.88
CA GLY A 110 11.15 -18.07 -8.32
C GLY A 110 12.63 -17.87 -8.60
#